data_AF-A0A3R9YCK0-F1
#
_entry.id   AF-A0A3R9YCK0-F1
#
_cell.length_a   1.000
_cell.length_b   1.000
_cell.length_c   1.000
_cell.angle_alpha   90.00
_cell.angle_beta   90.00
_cell.angle_gamma   90.00
#
_symmetry.space_group_name_H-M   'P 1'
#
loop_
_entity.id
_entity.type
_entity.pdbx_description
1 polymer ?
#
loop_
_entity_poly.entity_id
_entity_poly.type
_entity_poly.pdbx_seq_one_letter_code
_entity_poly.pdbx_strand_id
1 'polypeptide(L)'
;MKKKKYRGFTLIEMLIVLFIISVLLLLIVPQLTSRKDSIVKQGDAAFTEVLRTQVHLYEMDTNNKLSTWDELSSYLNQDQIEKAKTLYPNIDDLDK
;
A
#
# COMPACT_ATOMS: atom_id res chain seq x y z
N MET A 1 33.57 -10.33 -53.62
CA MET A 1 32.89 -9.65 -52.50
C MET A 1 33.44 -10.19 -51.17
N LYS A 2 34.13 -9.37 -50.36
CA LYS A 2 34.68 -9.81 -49.06
C LYS A 2 33.57 -9.77 -47.99
N LYS A 3 33.20 -10.92 -47.42
CA LYS A 3 32.24 -10.99 -46.30
C LYS A 3 32.89 -10.44 -45.02
N LYS A 4 32.37 -9.33 -44.49
CA LYS A 4 32.74 -8.81 -43.16
C LYS A 4 32.26 -9.81 -42.10
N LYS A 5 33.18 -10.37 -41.31
CA LYS A 5 32.82 -11.14 -40.10
C LYS A 5 32.44 -10.16 -39.00
N TYR A 6 31.17 -10.16 -38.60
CA TYR A 6 30.74 -9.48 -37.38
C TYR A 6 31.12 -10.37 -36.19
N ARG A 7 31.84 -9.81 -35.22
CA ARG A 7 32.08 -10.49 -33.95
C ARG A 7 30.75 -10.45 -33.19
N GLY A 8 30.08 -11.60 -33.12
CA GLY A 8 28.83 -11.77 -32.39
C GLY A 8 29.07 -11.90 -30.88
N PHE A 9 28.03 -11.57 -30.12
CA PHE A 9 27.96 -11.73 -28.67
C PHE A 9 28.36 -13.14 -28.25
N THR A 10 29.22 -13.26 -27.25
CA THR A 10 29.68 -14.56 -26.74
C THR A 10 28.76 -15.08 -25.63
N LEU A 11 28.72 -16.40 -25.42
CA LEU A 11 28.00 -16.97 -24.28
C LEU A 11 28.56 -16.46 -22.94
N ILE A 12 29.89 -16.24 -22.87
CA ILE A 12 30.54 -15.71 -21.68
C ILE A 12 30.10 -14.27 -21.37
N GLU A 13 29.87 -13.43 -22.40
CA GLU A 13 29.28 -12.10 -22.19
C GLU A 13 27.88 -12.19 -21.60
N MET A 14 27.03 -13.09 -22.08
CA MET A 14 25.68 -13.24 -21.54
C MET A 14 25.70 -13.73 -20.08
N LEU A 15 26.64 -14.61 -19.72
CA LEU A 15 26.81 -15.06 -18.33
C LEU A 15 27.22 -13.93 -17.40
N ILE A 16 28.17 -13.09 -17.82
CA ILE A 16 28.60 -11.92 -17.03
C ILE A 16 27.44 -10.92 -16.87
N VAL A 17 26.66 -10.70 -17.92
CA VAL A 17 25.49 -9.81 -17.86
C VAL A 17 24.43 -10.33 -16.88
N LEU A 18 24.09 -11.62 -16.95
CA LEU A 18 23.13 -12.23 -16.01
C LEU A 18 23.64 -12.21 -14.57
N PHE A 19 24.94 -12.38 -14.37
CA PHE A 19 25.58 -12.28 -13.06
C PHE A 19 25.44 -10.86 -12.49
N ILE A 20 25.73 -9.83 -13.28
CA ILE A 20 25.58 -8.43 -12.86
C ILE A 20 24.11 -8.11 -12.55
N ILE A 21 23.15 -8.51 -13.40
CA ILE A 21 21.72 -8.28 -13.16
C ILE A 21 21.26 -8.97 -11.87
N SER A 22 21.73 -10.19 -11.60
CA SER A 22 21.41 -10.92 -10.35
C SER A 22 21.85 -10.15 -9.10
N VAL A 23 23.08 -9.61 -9.10
CA VAL A 23 23.59 -8.79 -7.98
C VAL A 23 22.79 -7.48 -7.85
N LEU A 24 22.44 -6.82 -8.95
CA LEU A 24 21.61 -5.62 -8.93
C LEU A 24 20.21 -5.89 -8.35
N LEU A 25 19.58 -7.03 -8.71
CA LEU A 25 18.28 -7.43 -8.16
C LEU A 25 18.34 -7.64 -6.65
N LEU A 26 19.40 -8.26 -6.12
CA LEU A 26 19.59 -8.43 -4.68
C LEU A 26 19.66 -7.10 -3.91
N LEU A 27 20.19 -6.03 -4.53
CA LEU A 27 20.22 -4.69 -3.92
C LEU A 27 18.87 -3.97 -4.02
N ILE A 28 18.12 -4.17 -5.11
CA ILE A 28 16.84 -3.49 -5.37
C ILE A 28 15.67 -4.12 -4.59
N VAL A 29 15.60 -5.45 -4.50
CA VAL A 29 14.53 -6.19 -3.79
C VAL A 29 14.30 -5.71 -2.34
N PRO A 30 15.31 -5.58 -1.47
CA PRO A 30 15.08 -5.11 -0.09
C PRO A 30 14.55 -3.67 -0.03
N GLN A 31 14.91 -2.84 -1.01
CA GLN A 31 14.39 -1.47 -1.10
C GLN A 31 12.93 -1.43 -1.61
N LEU A 32 12.50 -2.40 -2.42
CA LEU A 32 11.11 -2.50 -2.89
C LEU A 32 10.17 -3.01 -1.79
N THR A 33 10.58 -4.03 -1.04
CA THR A 33 9.76 -4.59 0.04
C THR A 33 9.50 -3.56 1.15
N SER A 34 10.52 -2.80 1.56
CA SER A 34 10.38 -1.77 2.60
C SER A 34 9.48 -0.59 2.19
N ARG A 35 9.46 -0.21 0.91
CA ARG A 35 8.52 0.82 0.40
C ARG A 35 7.07 0.36 0.43
N LYS A 36 6.80 -0.92 0.16
CA LYS A 36 5.46 -1.49 0.22
C LYS A 36 4.88 -1.35 1.64
N ASP A 37 5.67 -1.66 2.66
CA ASP A 37 5.24 -1.57 4.06
C ASP A 37 4.99 -0.12 4.48
N SER A 38 5.82 0.84 4.04
CA SER A 38 5.60 2.26 4.33
C SER A 38 4.34 2.81 3.65
N ILE A 39 4.05 2.36 2.42
CA ILE A 39 2.86 2.78 1.68
C ILE A 39 1.59 2.24 2.35
N VAL A 40 1.61 1.00 2.82
CA VAL A 40 0.47 0.42 3.55
C VAL A 40 0.21 1.21 4.83
N LYS A 41 1.24 1.48 5.64
CA LYS A 41 1.09 2.26 6.88
C LYS A 41 0.59 3.68 6.62
N GLN A 42 1.08 4.34 5.58
CA GLN A 42 0.65 5.70 5.24
C GLN A 42 -0.78 5.72 4.69
N GLY A 43 -1.18 4.69 3.94
CA GLY A 43 -2.55 4.50 3.48
C GLY A 43 -3.52 4.24 4.64
N ASP A 44 -3.11 3.46 5.63
CA ASP A 44 -3.93 3.21 6.81
C ASP A 44 -4.07 4.48 7.68
N ALA A 45 -3.00 5.25 7.87
CA ALA A 45 -3.08 6.54 8.58
C ALA A 45 -4.02 7.55 7.88
N ALA A 46 -3.93 7.66 6.55
CA ALA A 46 -4.84 8.50 5.78
C ALA A 46 -6.30 8.01 5.86
N PHE A 47 -6.51 6.69 5.91
CA PHE A 47 -7.82 6.10 6.08
C PHE A 47 -8.40 6.39 7.47
N THR A 48 -7.61 6.30 8.53
CA THR A 48 -7.99 6.68 9.90
C THR A 48 -8.43 8.15 9.97
N GLU A 49 -7.74 9.05 9.28
CA GLU A 49 -8.11 10.48 9.25
C GLU A 49 -9.47 10.71 8.57
N VAL A 50 -9.74 10.00 7.48
CA VAL A 50 -11.06 10.04 6.82
C VAL A 50 -12.14 9.52 7.77
N LEU A 51 -11.90 8.40 8.46
CA LEU A 51 -12.84 7.85 9.44
C LEU A 51 -13.13 8.85 10.56
N ARG A 52 -12.10 9.48 11.16
CA ARG A 52 -12.28 10.50 12.21
C ARG A 52 -13.11 11.67 11.70
N THR A 53 -12.87 12.12 10.47
CA THR A 53 -13.67 13.18 9.85
C THR A 53 -15.12 12.76 9.73
N GLN A 54 -15.42 11.53 9.29
CA GLN A 54 -16.80 11.06 9.16
C GLN A 54 -17.50 10.87 10.52
N VAL A 55 -16.80 10.34 11.52
CA VAL A 55 -17.31 10.24 12.90
C VAL A 55 -17.64 11.64 13.41
N HIS A 56 -16.73 12.59 13.26
CA HIS A 56 -16.92 13.96 13.74
C HIS A 56 -18.10 14.66 13.06
N LEU A 57 -18.26 14.49 11.73
CA LEU A 57 -19.40 15.02 11.00
C LEU A 57 -20.72 14.41 11.48
N TYR A 58 -20.74 13.09 11.71
CA TYR A 58 -21.92 12.42 12.27
C TYR A 58 -22.28 12.95 13.66
N GLU A 59 -21.29 13.13 14.53
CA GLU A 59 -21.50 13.67 15.88
C GLU A 59 -22.00 15.12 15.84
N MET A 60 -21.54 15.93 14.89
CA MET A 60 -22.04 17.28 14.67
C MET A 60 -23.49 17.30 14.16
N ASP A 61 -23.85 16.40 13.24
CA ASP A 61 -25.17 16.34 12.62
C ASP A 61 -26.23 15.80 13.59
N THR A 62 -25.88 14.77 14.37
CA THR A 62 -26.82 14.04 15.23
C THR A 62 -26.76 14.45 16.70
N ASN A 63 -25.73 15.20 17.09
CA ASN A 63 -25.42 15.57 18.48
C ASN A 63 -25.27 14.33 19.42
N ASN A 64 -25.04 13.16 18.83
CA ASN A 64 -24.90 11.87 19.50
C ASN A 64 -23.56 11.25 19.10
N LYS A 65 -22.95 10.50 20.03
CA LYS A 65 -21.74 9.72 19.74
C LYS A 65 -22.07 8.55 18.83
N LEU A 66 -21.15 8.26 17.91
CA LEU A 66 -21.25 7.08 17.06
C LEU A 66 -21.20 5.81 17.91
N SER A 67 -22.22 4.95 17.81
CA SER A 67 -22.30 3.71 18.59
C SER A 67 -21.91 2.48 17.77
N THR A 68 -22.15 2.52 16.45
CA THR A 68 -21.85 1.41 15.53
C THR A 68 -21.26 1.93 14.22
N TRP A 69 -20.27 1.23 13.66
CA TRP A 69 -19.75 1.53 12.31
C TRP A 69 -20.84 1.51 11.20
N ASP A 70 -21.94 0.80 11.43
CA ASP A 70 -23.08 0.71 10.51
C ASP A 70 -23.91 2.01 10.46
N GLU A 71 -23.79 2.90 11.45
CA GLU A 71 -24.41 4.23 11.44
C GLU A 71 -23.72 5.18 10.45
N LEU A 72 -22.46 4.90 10.08
CA LEU A 72 -21.74 5.57 9.00
C LEU A 72 -22.04 4.98 7.61
N SER A 73 -23.01 4.07 7.47
CA SER A 73 -23.41 3.50 6.17
C SER A 73 -23.90 4.53 5.15
N SER A 74 -24.36 5.70 5.59
CA SER A 74 -24.70 6.82 4.69
C SER A 74 -23.47 7.63 4.24
N TYR A 75 -22.33 7.46 4.90
CA TYR A 75 -21.11 8.25 4.73
C TYR A 75 -19.94 7.42 4.16
N LEU A 76 -19.99 6.10 4.28
CA LEU A 76 -18.95 5.15 3.89
C LEU A 76 -19.53 3.98 3.08
N ASN A 77 -18.72 3.43 2.17
CA ASN A 77 -19.09 2.22 1.42
C ASN A 77 -18.93 0.96 2.30
N GLN A 78 -19.64 -0.12 1.94
CA GLN A 78 -19.59 -1.41 2.65
C GLN A 78 -18.16 -1.92 2.89
N ASP A 79 -17.30 -1.84 1.86
CA ASP A 79 -15.90 -2.27 1.94
C ASP A 79 -15.07 -1.44 2.93
N GLN A 80 -15.41 -0.15 3.09
CA GLN A 80 -14.75 0.73 4.04
C GLN A 80 -15.21 0.44 5.47
N ILE A 81 -16.48 0.07 5.66
CA ILE A 81 -17.02 -0.34 6.96
C ILE A 81 -16.41 -1.67 7.40
N GLU A 82 -16.27 -2.63 6.48
CA GLU A 82 -15.56 -3.89 6.73
C GLU A 82 -14.08 -3.63 7.11
N LYS A 83 -13.39 -2.76 6.34
CA LYS A 83 -12.01 -2.37 6.65
C LYS A 83 -11.90 -1.63 8.00
N ALA A 84 -12.86 -0.78 8.34
CA ALA A 84 -12.91 -0.09 9.63
C ALA A 84 -13.13 -1.07 10.80
N LYS A 85 -14.07 -2.01 10.67
CA LYS A 85 -14.34 -3.06 11.67
C LYS A 85 -13.13 -3.97 11.92
N THR A 86 -12.36 -4.29 10.87
CA THR A 86 -11.17 -5.14 10.99
C THR A 86 -9.97 -4.41 11.62
N LEU A 87 -9.79 -3.13 11.31
CA LEU A 87 -8.71 -2.31 11.88
C LEU A 87 -9.02 -1.81 13.29
N TYR A 88 -10.28 -1.48 13.55
CA TYR A 88 -10.78 -0.89 14.80
C TYR A 88 -12.04 -1.66 15.26
N PRO A 89 -11.86 -2.81 15.94
CA PRO A 89 -12.98 -3.58 16.47
C PRO A 89 -13.77 -2.81 17.55
N ASN A 90 -13.16 -1.77 18.14
CA ASN A 90 -13.82 -0.83 19.04
C ASN A 90 -13.68 0.60 18.49
N ILE A 91 -14.77 1.36 18.46
CA ILE A 91 -14.81 2.71 17.85
C ILE A 91 -13.97 3.70 18.66
N ASP A 92 -13.93 3.52 19.98
CA ASP A 92 -13.12 4.34 20.90
C ASP A 92 -11.59 4.22 20.67
N ASP A 93 -11.13 3.21 19.92
CA ASP A 93 -9.72 3.05 19.56
C ASP A 93 -9.31 3.92 18.36
N LEU A 94 -10.26 4.58 17.70
CA LEU A 94 -9.99 5.48 16.58
C LEU A 94 -9.24 6.76 17.02
N ASP A 95 -9.45 7.22 18.25
CA ASP A 95 -8.86 8.47 18.79
C ASP A 95 -7.66 8.26 19.74
N LYS A 96 -7.23 7.01 19.96
CA LYS A 96 -5.97 6.69 20.66
C LYS A 96 -4.76 6.79 19.75
#